data_AF-A0A1I8NIZ8-F1
#
_entry.id   AF-A0A1I8NIZ8-F1
#
_cell.length_a   1.000
_cell.length_b   1.000
_cell.length_c   1.000
_cell.angle_alpha   90.00
_cell.angle_beta   90.00
_cell.angle_gamma   90.00
#
_symmetry.space_group_name_H-M   'P 1'
#
loop_
_entity.id
_entity.type
_entity.pdbx_description
1 polymer ?
#
loop_
_entity_poly.entity_id
_entity_poly.type
_entity_poly.pdbx_seq_one_letter_code
_entity_poly.pdbx_strand_id
1 'polypeptide(L)'
;MQYNCVQSLNKKLQETLLLTEFQLDTVLNEMILNFDMRKYSKLQEAYKLLNKSLIAMDQLHINFISAIHSSVNSVLRGYNDPNIDDNFKLLYEQLCEQVEADKYISCLISLCKTV
;
A
#
# COMPACT_ATOMS: atom_id res chain seq x y z
N MET A 1 22.97 -38.71 -14.73
CA MET A 1 21.95 -37.76 -15.24
C MET A 1 20.57 -38.13 -14.71
N GLN A 2 20.25 -37.87 -13.42
CA GLN A 2 19.05 -38.48 -12.81
C GLN A 2 18.12 -37.53 -12.01
N TYR A 3 18.36 -36.21 -12.02
CA TYR A 3 17.50 -35.27 -11.31
C TYR A 3 17.07 -34.03 -12.12
N ASN A 4 17.43 -33.93 -13.40
CA ASN A 4 17.10 -32.74 -14.22
C ASN A 4 15.59 -32.53 -14.37
N CYS A 5 14.80 -33.59 -14.47
CA CYS A 5 13.34 -33.50 -14.54
C CYS A 5 12.74 -32.98 -13.22
N VAL A 6 13.18 -33.56 -12.09
CA VAL A 6 12.73 -33.16 -10.74
C VAL A 6 13.14 -31.72 -10.45
N GLN A 7 14.36 -31.33 -10.80
CA GLN A 7 14.85 -29.97 -10.63
C GLN A 7 14.10 -28.96 -11.51
N SER A 8 13.81 -29.31 -12.76
CA SER A 8 13.04 -28.46 -13.68
C SER A 8 11.59 -28.30 -13.22
N LEU A 9 10.98 -29.37 -12.71
CA LEU A 9 9.65 -29.33 -12.13
C LEU A 9 9.60 -28.44 -10.89
N ASN A 10 10.56 -28.63 -9.97
CA ASN A 10 10.66 -27.80 -8.77
C ASN A 10 10.81 -26.31 -9.11
N LYS A 11 11.67 -25.98 -10.10
CA LYS A 11 11.83 -24.60 -10.57
C LYS A 11 10.51 -24.01 -11.09
N LYS A 12 9.79 -24.75 -11.94
CA LYS A 12 8.49 -24.30 -12.47
C LYS A 12 7.45 -24.10 -11.37
N LEU A 13 7.42 -24.96 -10.35
CA LEU A 13 6.51 -24.81 -9.22
C LEU A 13 6.82 -23.53 -8.42
N GLN A 14 8.10 -23.26 -8.15
CA GLN A 14 8.52 -22.02 -7.47
C GLN A 14 8.18 -20.76 -8.28
N GLU A 15 8.40 -20.78 -9.61
CA GLU A 15 8.02 -19.68 -10.50
C GLU A 15 6.51 -19.46 -10.52
N THR A 16 5.72 -20.55 -10.56
CA THR A 16 4.25 -20.48 -10.53
C THR A 16 3.74 -19.94 -9.20
N LEU A 17 4.38 -20.34 -8.09
CA LEU A 17 4.05 -19.83 -6.76
C LEU A 17 4.31 -18.32 -6.67
N LEU A 18 5.48 -17.86 -7.12
CA LEU A 18 5.82 -16.44 -7.13
C LEU A 18 4.84 -15.62 -7.99
N LEU A 19 4.48 -16.12 -9.17
CA LEU A 19 3.50 -15.45 -10.04
C LEU A 19 2.12 -15.36 -9.38
N THR A 20 1.71 -16.43 -8.69
CA THR A 20 0.45 -16.46 -7.95
C THR A 20 0.45 -15.38 -6.86
N GLU A 21 1.50 -15.32 -6.05
CA GLU A 21 1.64 -14.32 -4.98
C GLU A 21 1.58 -12.90 -5.53
N PHE A 22 2.31 -12.62 -6.61
CA PHE A 22 2.28 -11.30 -7.27
C PHE A 22 0.87 -10.92 -7.75
N GLN A 23 0.12 -11.86 -8.30
CA GLN A 23 -1.26 -11.60 -8.73
C GLN A 23 -2.20 -11.33 -7.55
N LEU A 24 -2.04 -12.06 -6.44
CA LEU A 24 -2.81 -11.81 -5.21
C LEU A 24 -2.49 -10.43 -4.64
N ASP A 25 -1.21 -10.06 -4.59
CA ASP A 25 -0.77 -8.73 -4.11
C ASP A 25 -1.32 -7.61 -5.00
N THR A 26 -1.37 -7.82 -6.32
CA THR A 26 -1.95 -6.86 -7.27
C THR A 26 -3.43 -6.60 -6.94
N VAL A 27 -4.22 -7.66 -6.75
CA VAL A 27 -5.64 -7.54 -6.39
C VAL A 27 -5.80 -6.92 -5.00
N LEU A 28 -4.94 -7.26 -4.05
CA LEU A 28 -4.95 -6.67 -2.70
C LEU A 28 -4.69 -5.16 -2.74
N ASN A 29 -3.76 -4.71 -3.59
CA ASN A 29 -3.44 -3.30 -3.80
C ASN A 29 -4.58 -2.54 -4.50
N GLU A 30 -5.47 -3.20 -5.24
CA GLU A 30 -6.67 -2.54 -5.79
C GLU A 30 -7.76 -2.29 -4.72
N MET A 31 -7.75 -3.05 -3.62
CA MET A 31 -8.76 -2.95 -2.56
C MET A 31 -8.75 -1.60 -1.83
N ILE A 32 -7.64 -0.86 -1.86
CA ILE A 32 -7.55 0.49 -1.26
C ILE A 32 -8.38 1.53 -2.03
N LEU A 33 -8.62 1.31 -3.32
CA LEU A 33 -9.37 2.26 -4.15
C LEU A 33 -10.86 1.93 -4.16
N ASN A 34 -11.20 0.64 -4.28
CA ASN A 34 -12.57 0.16 -4.35
C ASN A 34 -12.68 -1.16 -3.61
N PHE A 35 -12.87 -1.08 -2.30
CA PHE A 35 -13.03 -2.28 -1.48
C PHE A 35 -14.25 -3.09 -1.92
N ASP A 36 -14.02 -4.35 -2.30
CA ASP A 36 -15.06 -5.30 -2.67
C ASP A 36 -14.96 -6.52 -1.75
N MET A 37 -15.96 -6.68 -0.89
CA MET A 37 -16.03 -7.78 0.09
C MET A 37 -16.00 -9.16 -0.57
N ARG A 38 -16.61 -9.33 -1.76
CA ARG A 38 -16.62 -10.63 -2.46
C ARG A 38 -15.25 -10.96 -3.03
N LYS A 39 -14.56 -9.97 -3.60
CA LYS A 39 -13.18 -10.16 -4.08
C LYS A 39 -12.24 -10.42 -2.90
N TYR A 40 -12.39 -9.66 -1.82
CA TYR A 40 -11.57 -9.84 -0.62
C TYR A 40 -11.75 -11.21 0.02
N SER A 41 -12.98 -11.72 0.11
CA SER A 41 -13.24 -13.07 0.63
C SER A 41 -12.54 -14.16 -0.20
N LYS A 42 -12.57 -14.06 -1.53
CA LYS A 42 -11.85 -14.99 -2.42
C LYS A 42 -10.33 -14.86 -2.28
N LEU A 43 -9.84 -13.63 -2.14
CA LEU A 43 -8.43 -13.33 -1.94
C LEU A 43 -7.92 -13.95 -0.64
N GLN A 44 -8.68 -13.82 0.45
CA GLN A 44 -8.37 -14.43 1.74
C GLN A 44 -8.35 -15.97 1.66
N GLU A 45 -9.27 -16.57 0.90
CA GLU A 45 -9.26 -18.02 0.65
C GLU A 45 -8.01 -18.45 -0.12
N ALA A 46 -7.61 -17.69 -1.14
CA ALA A 46 -6.36 -17.95 -1.88
C ALA A 46 -5.11 -17.84 -0.98
N TYR A 47 -4.99 -16.78 -0.18
CA TYR A 47 -3.88 -16.67 0.79
C TYR A 47 -3.93 -17.77 1.85
N LYS A 48 -5.11 -18.25 2.25
CA LYS A 48 -5.25 -19.39 3.16
C LYS A 48 -4.72 -20.68 2.52
N LEU A 49 -4.98 -20.93 1.24
CA LEU A 49 -4.40 -22.07 0.51
C LEU A 49 -2.87 -22.01 0.44
N LEU A 50 -2.29 -20.81 0.48
CA LEU A 50 -0.85 -20.57 0.53
C LEU A 50 -0.27 -20.59 1.96
N ASN A 51 -1.08 -20.82 3.00
CA ASN A 51 -0.70 -20.66 4.41
C ASN A 51 -0.20 -19.24 4.75
N LYS A 52 -0.74 -18.21 4.09
CA LYS A 52 -0.36 -16.79 4.21
C LYS A 52 -1.54 -15.88 4.62
N SER A 53 -2.57 -16.40 5.28
CA SER A 53 -3.79 -15.64 5.60
C SER A 53 -3.58 -14.41 6.50
N LEU A 54 -2.66 -14.50 7.47
CA LEU A 54 -2.31 -13.36 8.34
C LEU A 54 -1.60 -12.25 7.56
N ILE A 55 -0.71 -12.63 6.63
CA ILE A 55 0.03 -11.71 5.76
C ILE A 55 -0.93 -10.87 4.91
N ALA A 56 -2.02 -11.47 4.42
CA ALA A 56 -3.02 -10.76 3.62
C ALA A 56 -3.74 -9.65 4.40
N MET A 57 -4.09 -9.89 5.66
CA MET A 57 -4.70 -8.86 6.52
C MET A 57 -3.70 -7.76 6.85
N ASP A 58 -2.48 -8.13 7.24
CA ASP A 58 -1.44 -7.16 7.58
C ASP A 58 -1.10 -6.27 6.38
N GLN A 59 -0.97 -6.86 5.19
CA GLN A 59 -0.67 -6.12 3.97
C GLN A 59 -1.83 -5.20 3.57
N LEU A 60 -3.09 -5.61 3.75
CA LEU A 60 -4.24 -4.72 3.52
C LEU A 60 -4.20 -3.51 4.45
N HIS A 61 -3.99 -3.73 5.76
CA HIS A 61 -3.89 -2.64 6.73
C HIS A 61 -2.72 -1.71 6.42
N ILE A 62 -1.54 -2.26 6.11
CA ILE A 62 -0.35 -1.50 5.72
C ILE A 62 -0.64 -0.65 4.48
N ASN A 63 -1.32 -1.21 3.48
CA ASN A 63 -1.66 -0.49 2.25
C ASN A 63 -2.60 0.69 2.53
N PHE A 64 -3.65 0.50 3.34
CA PHE A 64 -4.55 1.60 3.74
C PHE A 64 -3.81 2.69 4.52
N ILE A 65 -3.01 2.32 5.52
CA ILE A 65 -2.23 3.27 6.31
C ILE A 65 -1.28 4.07 5.39
N SER A 66 -0.59 3.39 4.49
CA SER A 66 0.37 4.01 3.56
C SER A 66 -0.31 4.94 2.56
N ALA A 67 -1.49 4.57 2.06
CA ALA A 67 -2.27 5.40 1.15
C ALA A 67 -2.75 6.68 1.85
N ILE A 68 -3.34 6.56 3.04
CA ILE A 68 -3.77 7.72 3.85
C ILE A 68 -2.56 8.63 4.14
N HIS A 69 -1.47 8.06 4.64
CA HIS A 69 -0.26 8.81 4.99
C HIS A 69 0.33 9.53 3.76
N SER A 70 0.40 8.86 2.61
CA SER A 70 0.88 9.45 1.35
C SER A 70 0.00 10.61 0.89
N SER A 71 -1.32 10.42 0.92
CA SER A 71 -2.29 11.43 0.52
C SER A 71 -2.25 12.67 1.42
N VAL A 72 -2.25 12.46 2.74
CA VAL A 72 -2.16 13.54 3.73
C VAL A 72 -0.85 14.31 3.59
N ASN A 73 0.28 13.62 3.43
CA ASN A 73 1.58 14.26 3.21
C ASN A 73 1.62 15.07 1.91
N SER A 74 1.01 14.57 0.84
CA SER A 74 0.93 15.29 -0.43
C SER A 74 0.15 16.60 -0.29
N VAL A 75 -0.94 16.61 0.49
CA VAL A 75 -1.71 17.83 0.76
C VAL A 75 -0.87 18.81 1.59
N LEU A 76 -0.29 18.37 2.71
CA LEU A 76 0.50 19.24 3.59
C LEU A 76 1.68 19.89 2.86
N ARG A 77 2.40 19.13 2.02
CA ARG A 77 3.49 19.67 1.19
C ARG A 77 3.01 20.76 0.23
N GLY A 78 1.78 20.69 -0.26
CA GLY A 78 1.19 21.73 -1.11
C GLY A 78 0.87 23.05 -0.38
N TYR A 79 0.81 23.03 0.95
CA TYR A 79 0.59 24.23 1.78
C TYR A 79 1.87 24.76 2.44
N ASN A 80 2.96 23.98 2.41
CA ASN A 80 4.27 24.34 2.96
C ASN A 80 5.17 25.01 1.90
N ASP A 81 6.30 25.57 2.35
CA ASP A 81 7.23 26.29 1.46
C ASP A 81 7.80 25.35 0.37
N PRO A 82 7.69 25.69 -0.93
CA PRO A 82 8.22 24.88 -2.02
C PRO A 82 9.75 24.72 -2.01
N ASN A 83 10.47 25.48 -1.17
CA ASN A 83 11.92 25.33 -0.99
C ASN A 83 12.31 24.20 -0.02
N ILE A 84 11.33 23.54 0.62
CA ILE A 84 11.58 22.36 1.44
C ILE A 84 11.90 21.21 0.50
N ASP A 85 13.18 20.82 0.46
CA ASP A 85 13.66 19.70 -0.34
C ASP A 85 12.84 18.44 -0.04
N ASP A 86 12.24 17.87 -1.10
CA ASP A 86 11.41 16.66 -1.01
C ASP A 86 12.16 15.46 -0.44
N ASN A 87 13.49 15.51 -0.41
CA ASN A 87 14.34 14.51 0.24
C ASN A 87 14.26 14.51 1.76
N PHE A 88 13.77 15.57 2.42
CA PHE A 88 13.52 15.54 3.85
C PHE A 88 12.20 14.81 4.14
N LYS A 89 12.34 13.59 4.67
CA LYS A 89 11.24 12.85 5.31
C LYS A 89 10.88 13.52 6.64
N LEU A 90 10.19 14.64 6.56
CA LEU A 90 9.56 15.27 7.72
C LEU A 90 8.44 14.38 8.25
N LEU A 91 8.34 14.32 9.58
CA LEU A 91 7.22 13.70 10.28
C LEU A 91 5.94 14.52 10.05
N TYR A 92 4.78 13.89 10.22
CA TYR A 92 3.48 14.53 10.06
C TYR A 92 3.35 15.78 10.95
N GLU A 93 3.81 15.70 12.20
CA GLU A 93 3.78 16.81 13.16
C GLU A 93 4.60 18.00 12.66
N GLN A 94 5.79 17.74 12.11
CA GLN A 94 6.68 18.76 11.57
C GLN A 94 6.09 19.42 10.32
N LEU A 95 5.40 18.65 9.48
CA LEU A 95 4.69 19.18 8.30
C LEU A 95 3.53 20.08 8.72
N CYS A 96 2.81 19.74 9.79
CA CYS A 96 1.70 20.55 10.31
C CYS A 96 2.20 21.88 10.90
N GLU A 97 3.33 21.88 11.61
CA GLU A 97 3.92 23.08 12.22
C GLU A 97 4.35 24.14 11.18
N GLN A 98 4.65 23.70 9.95
CA GLN A 98 5.08 24.58 8.86
C GLN A 98 3.94 25.24 8.10
N VAL A 99 2.69 24.82 8.32
CA VAL A 99 1.54 25.45 7.67
C VAL A 99 1.32 26.83 8.30
N GLU A 100 1.28 27.87 7.47
CA GLU A 100 1.02 29.24 7.92
C GLU A 100 -0.43 29.39 8.42
N ALA A 101 -0.65 30.22 9.44
CA ALA A 101 -1.94 30.32 10.14
C ALA A 101 -3.10 30.79 9.23
N ASP A 102 -2.80 31.61 8.22
CA ASP A 102 -3.74 32.07 7.20
C ASP A 102 -4.17 30.96 6.23
N LYS A 103 -3.39 29.88 6.12
CA LYS A 103 -3.65 28.71 5.27
C LYS A 103 -4.34 27.56 5.99
N TYR A 104 -4.47 27.58 7.32
CA TYR A 104 -5.05 26.47 8.10
C TYR A 104 -6.43 26.03 7.62
N ILE A 105 -7.37 26.95 7.44
CA ILE A 105 -8.74 26.60 7.03
C ILE A 105 -8.72 25.92 5.65
N SER A 106 -7.96 26.48 4.70
CA SER A 106 -7.83 25.92 3.35
C SER A 106 -7.16 24.55 3.35
N CYS A 107 -6.11 24.37 4.15
CA CYS A 107 -5.41 23.10 4.32
C CYS A 107 -6.33 22.03 4.91
N LEU A 108 -7.07 22.35 5.98
CA LEU A 108 -8.02 21.44 6.62
C LEU A 108 -9.12 21.00 5.65
N ILE A 109 -9.67 21.93 4.87
CA ILE A 109 -10.68 21.61 3.85
C ILE A 109 -10.11 20.63 2.80
N SER A 110 -8.88 20.86 2.35
CA SER A 110 -8.23 19.97 1.37
C SER A 110 -7.92 18.60 1.94
N LEU A 111 -7.50 18.50 3.20
CA LEU A 111 -7.32 17.23 3.89
C LEU A 111 -8.64 16.45 3.98
N CYS A 112 -9.72 17.10 4.42
CA CYS A 112 -11.04 16.48 4.53
C CYS A 112 -11.66 16.03 3.20
N LYS A 113 -11.18 16.53 2.06
CA LYS A 113 -11.64 16.10 0.72
C LYS A 113 -10.82 14.96 0.13
N THR A 114 -9.62 14.75 0.66
CA THR A 114 -8.63 13.80 0.12
C THR A 114 -8.72 12.43 0.80
N VAL A 115 -9.17 12.42 2.06
CA VAL A 115 -9.47 11.21 2.86
C VAL A 115 -10.96 10.89 2.76
#